data_AF-A0A2N7B3E5-F1
#
_entry.id   AF-A0A2N7B3E5-F1
#
_cell.length_a   1.000
_cell.length_b   1.000
_cell.length_c   1.000
_cell.angle_alpha   90.00
_cell.angle_beta   90.00
_cell.angle_gamma   90.00
#
_symmetry.space_group_name_H-M   'P 1'
#
loop_
_entity.id
_entity.type
_entity.pdbx_description
1 polymer ?
#
loop_
_entity_poly.entity_id
_entity_poly.type
_entity_poly.pdbx_seq_one_letter_code
_entity_poly.pdbx_strand_id
1 'polypeptide(L)'
;MYLTEFEEPESALSAITKSLELEPEDSLAWQILGDTYLELHKIIQAKEAYKRSYQIDNQNIVAANSYVDILRDYLKEKDEAYQIFKEIEIQYEIQGYPDVKELQLANFAIYDENWGIAKTHWLHLINNIDNNNYGGIMNSWQFSAALAIKLGYGERLLEVFENPKFNYKVSPLYIVIKVLVYNNPDYITNEVAFEARAVALELYKKMTDYISK
;
A
#
# COMPACT_ATOMS: atom_id res chain seq x y z
N MET A 1 16.91 28.25 5.49
CA MET A 1 17.95 27.58 4.68
C MET A 1 17.43 26.17 4.48
N TYR A 2 16.79 25.92 3.34
CA TYR A 2 16.14 24.66 2.98
C TYR A 2 17.18 23.73 2.36
N LEU A 3 17.65 22.77 3.14
CA LEU A 3 18.41 21.57 2.75
C LEU A 3 17.61 20.48 3.48
N THR A 4 16.80 19.62 2.86
CA THR A 4 17.14 18.60 1.87
C THR A 4 15.82 17.98 1.41
N GLU A 5 15.37 18.21 0.17
CA GLU A 5 14.19 17.50 -0.37
C GLU A 5 14.47 16.81 -1.72
N PHE A 6 15.73 16.80 -2.17
CA PHE A 6 16.18 16.08 -3.37
C PHE A 6 17.67 15.70 -3.24
N GLU A 7 18.06 14.96 -2.20
CA GLU A 7 19.23 14.10 -2.35
C GLU A 7 18.78 12.90 -3.20
N GLU A 8 19.18 12.95 -4.46
CA GLU A 8 18.62 12.19 -5.58
C GLU A 8 18.56 10.66 -5.32
N PRO A 9 17.52 9.95 -5.80
CA PRO A 9 17.46 8.49 -5.74
C PRO A 9 18.72 7.81 -6.29
N GLU A 10 19.45 8.44 -7.21
CA GLU A 10 20.77 8.02 -7.69
C GLU A 10 21.85 8.02 -6.59
N SER A 11 21.84 8.99 -5.67
CA SER A 11 22.74 9.04 -4.52
C SER A 11 22.40 7.93 -3.51
N ALA A 12 21.11 7.67 -3.30
CA ALA A 12 20.64 6.55 -2.49
C ALA A 12 21.12 5.21 -3.07
N LEU A 13 20.98 4.99 -4.39
CA LEU A 13 21.49 3.80 -5.07
C LEU A 13 22.98 3.57 -4.82
N SER A 14 23.80 4.63 -4.87
CA SER A 14 25.25 4.55 -4.63
C SER A 14 25.57 4.13 -3.19
N ALA A 15 24.87 4.71 -2.21
CA ALA A 15 25.04 4.36 -0.81
C ALA A 15 24.60 2.91 -0.52
N ILE A 16 23.45 2.49 -1.03
CA ILE A 16 22.91 1.14 -0.85
C ILE A 16 23.82 0.10 -1.51
N THR A 17 24.32 0.39 -2.72
CA THR A 17 25.24 -0.53 -3.42
C THR A 17 26.51 -0.76 -2.61
N LYS A 18 27.12 0.30 -2.04
CA LYS A 18 28.28 0.15 -1.15
C LYS A 18 27.94 -0.62 0.13
N SER A 19 26.74 -0.44 0.68
CA SER A 19 26.27 -1.22 1.83
C SER A 19 26.23 -2.71 1.49
N LEU A 20 25.67 -3.05 0.32
CA LEU A 20 25.57 -4.44 -0.17
C LEU A 20 26.91 -5.04 -0.61
N GLU A 21 27.90 -4.23 -0.98
CA GLU A 21 29.28 -4.70 -1.19
C GLU A 21 29.95 -5.17 0.11
N LEU A 22 29.61 -4.52 1.23
CA LEU A 22 30.12 -4.86 2.55
C LEU A 22 29.31 -6.00 3.20
N GLU A 23 27.99 -5.94 3.09
CA GLU A 23 27.03 -6.88 3.68
C GLU A 23 26.03 -7.38 2.63
N PRO A 24 26.41 -8.34 1.78
CA PRO A 24 25.57 -8.80 0.66
C PRO A 24 24.31 -9.58 1.07
N GLU A 25 24.23 -9.96 2.35
CA GLU A 25 23.11 -10.68 2.96
C GLU A 25 22.26 -9.78 3.87
N ASP A 26 22.38 -8.45 3.76
CA ASP A 26 21.48 -7.53 4.46
C ASP A 26 20.13 -7.44 3.74
N SER A 27 19.11 -8.13 4.27
CA SER A 27 17.74 -8.11 3.75
C SER A 27 17.15 -6.70 3.70
N LEU A 28 17.46 -5.83 4.67
CA LEU A 28 16.93 -4.47 4.72
C LEU A 28 17.56 -3.61 3.63
N ALA A 29 18.87 -3.73 3.38
CA ALA A 29 19.52 -3.02 2.28
C ALA A 29 18.94 -3.42 0.91
N TRP A 30 18.63 -4.72 0.70
CA TRP A 30 17.93 -5.17 -0.50
C TRP A 30 16.50 -4.64 -0.61
N GLN A 31 15.77 -4.51 0.50
CA GLN A 31 14.46 -3.86 0.52
C GLN A 31 14.56 -2.39 0.08
N ILE A 32 15.45 -1.62 0.69
CA ILE A 32 15.63 -0.19 0.38
C ILE A 32 16.07 -0.02 -1.08
N LEU A 33 16.89 -0.94 -1.61
CA LEU A 33 17.24 -0.95 -3.03
C LEU A 33 16.00 -1.14 -3.92
N GLY A 34 15.10 -2.05 -3.52
CA GLY A 34 13.83 -2.27 -4.20
C GLY A 34 12.92 -1.03 -4.17
N ASP A 35 12.78 -0.40 -3.00
CA ASP A 35 12.01 0.84 -2.81
C ASP A 35 12.56 1.95 -3.73
N THR A 36 13.88 2.13 -3.74
CA THR A 36 14.57 3.13 -4.57
C THR A 36 14.37 2.86 -6.06
N TYR A 37 14.45 1.59 -6.51
CA TYR A 37 14.17 1.24 -7.90
C TYR A 37 12.71 1.47 -8.28
N LEU A 38 11.77 1.23 -7.36
CA LEU A 38 10.35 1.48 -7.59
C LEU A 38 10.05 2.98 -7.74
N GLU A 39 10.67 3.83 -6.92
CA GLU A 39 10.61 5.29 -7.07
C GLU A 39 11.15 5.76 -8.42
N LEU A 40 12.21 5.11 -8.92
CA LEU A 40 12.78 5.33 -10.24
C LEU A 40 12.01 4.64 -11.39
N HIS A 41 10.86 4.03 -11.11
CA HIS A 41 10.05 3.26 -12.07
C HIS A 41 10.80 2.10 -12.76
N LYS A 42 11.88 1.60 -12.15
CA LYS A 42 12.69 0.47 -12.61
C LYS A 42 12.11 -0.84 -12.07
N ILE A 43 10.91 -1.20 -12.56
CA ILE A 43 10.08 -2.28 -12.02
C ILE A 43 10.81 -3.64 -11.95
N ILE A 44 11.54 -4.01 -13.00
CA ILE A 44 12.26 -5.29 -13.03
C ILE A 44 13.38 -5.32 -11.98
N GLN A 45 14.14 -4.23 -11.85
CA GLN A 45 15.18 -4.14 -10.83
C GLN A 45 14.59 -4.12 -9.41
N ALA A 46 13.46 -3.45 -9.21
CA ALA A 46 12.73 -3.45 -7.94
C ALA A 46 12.30 -4.88 -7.57
N LYS A 47 11.73 -5.63 -8.53
CA LYS A 47 11.36 -7.03 -8.35
C LYS A 47 12.53 -7.88 -7.87
N GLU A 48 13.66 -7.83 -8.57
CA GLU A 48 14.82 -8.65 -8.22
C GLU A 48 15.40 -8.29 -6.84
N ALA A 49 15.40 -7.00 -6.48
CA ALA A 49 15.84 -6.54 -5.16
C ALA A 49 14.92 -7.06 -4.04
N TYR A 50 13.59 -6.93 -4.18
CA TYR A 50 12.66 -7.46 -3.20
C TYR A 50 12.70 -8.98 -3.11
N LYS A 51 12.82 -9.68 -4.25
CA LYS A 51 13.00 -11.13 -4.29
C LYS A 51 14.25 -11.55 -3.53
N ARG A 52 15.36 -10.82 -3.69
CA ARG A 52 16.61 -11.08 -2.98
C ARG A 52 16.46 -10.86 -1.47
N SER A 53 15.81 -9.77 -1.07
CA SER A 53 15.48 -9.49 0.33
C SER A 53 14.64 -10.62 0.96
N TYR A 54 13.58 -11.06 0.26
CA TYR A 54 12.73 -12.18 0.66
C TYR A 54 13.48 -13.51 0.80
N GLN A 55 14.41 -13.81 -0.12
CA GLN A 55 15.22 -15.03 -0.07
C GLN A 55 16.21 -15.05 1.10
N ILE A 56 16.70 -13.89 1.52
CA ILE A 56 17.60 -13.74 2.66
C ILE A 56 16.82 -13.87 3.96
N ASP A 57 15.73 -13.11 4.09
CA ASP A 57 14.87 -13.12 5.26
C ASP A 57 13.40 -13.02 4.85
N ASN A 58 12.71 -14.15 4.93
CA ASN A 58 11.27 -14.23 4.66
C ASN A 58 10.41 -13.66 5.79
N GLN A 59 11.00 -13.24 6.90
CA GLN A 59 10.32 -12.52 7.98
C GLN A 59 10.34 -11.02 7.76
N ASN A 60 11.13 -10.50 6.81
CA ASN A 60 11.00 -9.13 6.34
C ASN A 60 9.70 -8.97 5.54
N ILE A 61 8.60 -8.78 6.27
CA ILE A 61 7.26 -8.72 5.69
C ILE A 61 7.10 -7.52 4.77
N VAL A 62 7.83 -6.43 5.00
CA VAL A 62 7.76 -5.23 4.15
C VAL A 62 8.28 -5.56 2.75
N ALA A 63 9.48 -6.16 2.66
CA ALA A 63 10.04 -6.58 1.38
C ALA A 63 9.21 -7.65 0.69
N ALA A 64 8.72 -8.63 1.45
CA ALA A 64 7.89 -9.70 0.90
C ALA A 64 6.56 -9.16 0.34
N ASN A 65 5.93 -8.21 1.04
CA ASN A 65 4.72 -7.52 0.56
C ASN A 65 5.00 -6.75 -0.72
N SER A 66 6.07 -5.96 -0.75
CA SER A 66 6.46 -5.22 -1.94
C SER A 66 6.75 -6.15 -3.12
N TYR A 67 7.32 -7.34 -2.87
CA TYR A 67 7.50 -8.35 -3.92
C TYR A 67 6.15 -8.84 -4.47
N VAL A 68 5.22 -9.22 -3.58
CA VAL A 68 3.85 -9.62 -3.96
C VAL A 68 3.14 -8.52 -4.76
N ASP A 69 3.22 -7.27 -4.29
CA ASP A 69 2.58 -6.13 -4.94
C ASP A 69 3.19 -5.85 -6.32
N ILE A 70 4.51 -5.96 -6.50
CA ILE A 70 5.17 -5.82 -7.81
C ILE A 70 4.69 -6.90 -8.79
N LEU A 71 4.69 -8.16 -8.36
CA LEU A 71 4.25 -9.29 -9.18
C LEU A 71 2.79 -9.11 -9.61
N ARG A 72 1.91 -8.78 -8.66
CA ARG A 72 0.46 -8.63 -8.91
C ARG A 72 0.15 -7.35 -9.69
N ASP A 73 0.64 -6.21 -9.25
CA ASP A 73 0.17 -4.90 -9.71
C ASP A 73 0.87 -4.40 -10.97
N TYR A 74 2.17 -4.69 -11.11
CA TYR A 74 2.96 -4.20 -12.22
C TYR A 74 3.22 -5.26 -13.30
N LEU A 75 3.48 -6.51 -12.89
CA LEU A 75 3.87 -7.57 -13.82
C LEU A 75 2.72 -8.49 -14.22
N LYS A 76 1.60 -8.43 -13.50
CA LYS A 76 0.41 -9.28 -13.72
C LYS A 76 0.71 -10.77 -13.57
N GLU A 77 1.73 -11.11 -12.80
CA GLU A 77 2.16 -12.46 -12.43
C GLU A 77 1.40 -12.93 -11.17
N LYS A 78 0.06 -12.95 -11.26
CA LYS A 78 -0.84 -13.13 -10.10
C LYS A 78 -0.64 -14.46 -9.39
N ASP A 79 -0.42 -15.56 -10.12
CA ASP A 79 -0.28 -16.89 -9.51
C ASP A 79 1.01 -17.00 -8.67
N GLU A 80 2.12 -16.45 -9.18
CA GLU A 80 3.37 -16.35 -8.41
C GLU A 80 3.19 -15.45 -7.19
N ALA A 81 2.55 -14.28 -7.37
CA ALA A 81 2.26 -13.36 -6.27
C ALA A 81 1.44 -14.05 -5.16
N TYR A 82 0.43 -14.84 -5.53
CA TYR A 82 -0.40 -15.56 -4.57
C TYR A 82 0.38 -16.65 -3.83
N GLN A 83 1.26 -17.37 -4.53
CA GLN A 83 2.12 -18.38 -3.90
C GLN A 83 3.03 -17.76 -2.84
N ILE A 84 3.68 -16.64 -3.15
CA ILE A 84 4.53 -15.92 -2.18
C ILE A 84 3.69 -15.40 -1.01
N PHE A 85 2.51 -14.82 -1.28
CA PHE A 85 1.60 -14.36 -0.24
C PHE A 85 1.21 -15.50 0.72
N LYS A 86 0.90 -16.69 0.20
CA LYS A 86 0.57 -17.87 1.01
C LYS A 86 1.71 -18.32 1.93
N GLU A 87 2.96 -18.13 1.53
CA GLU A 87 4.14 -18.46 2.34
C GLU A 87 4.33 -17.49 3.51
N ILE A 88 3.98 -16.21 3.32
CA ILE A 88 4.15 -15.16 4.32
C ILE A 88 2.89 -14.87 5.15
N GLU A 89 1.73 -15.43 4.80
CA GLU A 89 0.44 -15.03 5.40
C GLU A 89 0.40 -15.17 6.92
N ILE A 90 1.09 -16.19 7.46
CA ILE A 90 1.14 -16.44 8.90
C ILE A 90 1.99 -15.40 9.63
N GLN A 91 2.97 -14.79 8.94
CA GLN A 91 3.86 -13.80 9.51
C GLN A 91 3.12 -12.50 9.85
N TYR A 92 2.07 -12.13 9.10
CA TYR A 92 1.24 -10.98 9.46
C TYR A 92 0.61 -11.12 10.84
N GLU A 93 0.13 -12.31 11.18
CA GLU A 93 -0.48 -12.56 12.49
C GLU A 93 0.58 -12.52 13.59
N ILE A 94 1.74 -13.14 13.35
CA ILE A 94 2.86 -13.17 14.30
C ILE A 94 3.39 -11.76 14.59
N GLN A 95 3.50 -10.93 13.55
CA GLN A 95 4.07 -9.58 13.64
C GLN A 95 3.05 -8.50 14.01
N GLY A 96 1.78 -8.85 14.17
CA GLY A 96 0.73 -7.91 14.59
C GLY A 96 0.20 -7.00 13.49
N TYR A 97 0.23 -7.46 12.24
CA TYR A 97 -0.30 -6.77 11.05
C TYR A 97 -1.48 -7.52 10.38
N PRO A 98 -2.50 -8.00 11.13
CA PRO A 98 -3.59 -8.80 10.54
C PRO A 98 -4.37 -8.04 9.45
N ASP A 99 -4.43 -6.71 9.53
CA ASP A 99 -5.11 -5.89 8.53
C ASP A 99 -4.45 -5.98 7.15
N VAL A 100 -3.12 -6.10 7.10
CA VAL A 100 -2.39 -6.18 5.81
C VAL A 100 -2.71 -7.48 5.09
N LYS A 101 -2.85 -8.59 5.83
CA LYS A 101 -3.30 -9.87 5.29
C LYS A 101 -4.69 -9.74 4.65
N GLU A 102 -5.63 -9.14 5.37
CA GLU A 102 -7.01 -8.97 4.89
C GLU A 102 -7.07 -8.06 3.66
N LEU A 103 -6.25 -7.01 3.61
CA LEU A 103 -6.11 -6.15 2.42
C LEU A 103 -5.53 -6.90 1.22
N GLN A 104 -4.50 -7.72 1.43
CA GLN A 104 -3.91 -8.55 0.37
C GLN A 104 -4.96 -9.51 -0.21
N LEU A 105 -5.75 -10.17 0.63
CA LEU A 105 -6.86 -11.03 0.21
C LEU A 105 -7.92 -10.25 -0.57
N ALA A 106 -8.28 -9.05 -0.12
CA ALA A 106 -9.19 -8.17 -0.85
C ALA A 106 -8.64 -7.81 -2.23
N ASN A 107 -7.36 -7.48 -2.32
CA ASN A 107 -6.69 -7.11 -3.57
C ASN A 107 -6.65 -8.29 -4.56
N PHE A 108 -6.26 -9.49 -4.11
CA PHE A 108 -6.35 -10.70 -4.95
C PHE A 108 -7.76 -10.95 -5.46
N ALA A 109 -8.76 -10.83 -4.58
CA ALA A 109 -10.16 -10.99 -4.99
C ALA A 109 -10.61 -9.93 -6.01
N ILE A 110 -10.10 -8.69 -5.94
CA ILE A 110 -10.35 -7.66 -6.97
C ILE A 110 -9.74 -8.06 -8.31
N TYR A 111 -8.50 -8.57 -8.32
CA TYR A 111 -7.86 -9.08 -9.54
C TYR A 111 -8.54 -10.33 -10.10
N ASP A 112 -9.20 -11.11 -9.26
CA ASP A 112 -10.05 -12.24 -9.65
C ASP A 112 -11.46 -11.81 -10.10
N GLU A 113 -11.71 -10.50 -10.18
CA GLU A 113 -13.02 -9.90 -10.47
C GLU A 113 -14.13 -10.34 -9.50
N ASN A 114 -13.74 -10.79 -8.30
CA ASN A 114 -14.62 -11.32 -7.27
C ASN A 114 -14.86 -10.28 -6.18
N TRP A 115 -15.65 -9.26 -6.51
CA TRP A 115 -16.02 -8.21 -5.57
C TRP A 115 -16.71 -8.75 -4.30
N GLY A 116 -17.46 -9.85 -4.39
CA GLY A 116 -18.13 -10.44 -3.23
C GLY A 116 -17.14 -10.81 -2.12
N ILE A 117 -16.03 -11.48 -2.50
CA ILE A 117 -14.95 -11.82 -1.56
C ILE A 117 -14.21 -10.56 -1.11
N ALA A 118 -13.86 -9.66 -2.04
CA ALA A 118 -13.17 -8.42 -1.71
C ALA A 118 -13.95 -7.59 -0.68
N LYS A 119 -15.27 -7.46 -0.87
CA LYS A 119 -16.19 -6.77 0.03
C LYS A 119 -16.22 -7.41 1.42
N THR A 120 -16.20 -8.74 1.51
CA THR A 120 -16.15 -9.42 2.81
C THR A 120 -14.90 -9.04 3.61
N HIS A 121 -13.73 -9.00 2.97
CA HIS A 121 -12.49 -8.58 3.61
C HIS A 121 -12.51 -7.10 4.02
N TRP A 122 -12.97 -6.20 3.15
CA TRP A 122 -13.14 -4.78 3.50
C TRP A 122 -14.13 -4.56 4.66
N LEU A 123 -15.23 -5.30 4.70
CA LEU A 123 -16.18 -5.24 5.82
C LEU A 123 -15.56 -5.79 7.09
N HIS A 124 -14.81 -6.89 7.02
CA HIS A 124 -14.10 -7.44 8.17
C HIS A 124 -13.15 -6.41 8.78
N LEU A 125 -12.31 -5.79 7.94
CA LEU A 125 -11.40 -4.71 8.31
C LEU A 125 -12.13 -3.57 9.01
N ILE A 126 -13.15 -2.98 8.37
CA ILE A 126 -13.87 -1.81 8.90
C ILE A 126 -14.60 -2.12 10.22
N ASN A 127 -15.16 -3.33 10.36
CA ASN A 127 -15.85 -3.72 11.59
C ASN A 127 -14.91 -3.89 12.78
N ASN A 128 -13.63 -4.21 12.53
CA ASN A 128 -12.64 -4.53 13.56
C ASN A 128 -11.61 -3.42 13.80
N ILE A 129 -11.79 -2.23 13.21
CA ILE A 129 -10.92 -1.07 13.50
C ILE A 129 -10.97 -0.75 15.01
N ASP A 130 -9.84 -0.95 15.68
CA ASP A 130 -9.63 -0.53 17.07
C ASP A 130 -9.24 0.95 17.13
N ASN A 131 -9.90 1.71 17.99
CA ASN A 131 -9.73 3.15 18.13
C ASN A 131 -8.40 3.57 18.79
N ASN A 132 -7.48 2.63 19.07
CA ASN A 132 -6.27 2.91 19.84
C ASN A 132 -4.95 2.73 19.07
N ASN A 133 -4.98 2.34 17.78
CA ASN A 133 -3.77 2.02 17.03
C ASN A 133 -3.71 2.71 15.65
N TYR A 134 -4.11 3.98 15.59
CA TYR A 134 -4.20 4.78 14.36
C TYR A 134 -2.84 5.10 13.67
N GLY A 135 -1.70 4.77 14.29
CA GLY A 135 -0.40 5.32 13.89
C GLY A 135 0.25 4.69 12.64
N GLY A 136 -0.11 3.47 12.24
CA GLY A 136 0.53 2.75 11.12
C GLY A 136 -0.42 2.21 10.05
N ILE A 137 -1.73 2.22 10.32
CA ILE A 137 -2.75 1.45 9.57
C ILE A 137 -3.10 2.11 8.22
N MET A 138 -2.97 3.44 8.08
CA MET A 138 -3.41 4.13 6.86
C MET A 138 -2.54 3.89 5.62
N ASN A 139 -1.27 3.49 5.78
CA ASN A 139 -0.40 3.31 4.61
C ASN A 139 -0.87 2.19 3.68
N SER A 140 -1.26 1.02 4.20
CA SER A 140 -1.68 -0.10 3.32
C SER A 140 -3.12 0.03 2.83
N TRP A 141 -4.00 0.61 3.65
CA TRP A 141 -5.41 0.82 3.31
C TRP A 141 -5.57 1.79 2.14
N GLN A 142 -4.82 2.90 2.13
CA GLN A 142 -4.91 3.90 1.06
C GLN A 142 -4.48 3.33 -0.30
N PHE A 143 -3.44 2.49 -0.34
CA PHE A 143 -2.96 1.87 -1.59
C PHE A 143 -3.93 0.80 -2.09
N SER A 144 -4.49 -0.01 -1.20
CA SER A 144 -5.52 -1.00 -1.57
C SER A 144 -6.81 -0.33 -2.05
N ALA A 145 -7.20 0.79 -1.43
CA ALA A 145 -8.32 1.60 -1.89
C ALA A 145 -8.04 2.23 -3.26
N ALA A 146 -6.84 2.78 -3.46
CA ALA A 146 -6.40 3.35 -4.74
C ALA A 146 -6.37 2.28 -5.84
N LEU A 147 -5.90 1.07 -5.53
CA LEU A 147 -5.95 -0.08 -6.42
C LEU A 147 -7.39 -0.44 -6.83
N ALA A 148 -8.31 -0.54 -5.86
CA ALA A 148 -9.72 -0.80 -6.14
C ALA A 148 -10.32 0.28 -7.06
N ILE A 149 -10.04 1.56 -6.82
CA ILE A 149 -10.48 2.67 -7.66
C ILE A 149 -9.89 2.54 -9.08
N LYS A 150 -8.58 2.33 -9.18
CA LYS A 150 -7.85 2.15 -10.46
C LYS A 150 -8.43 1.00 -11.29
N LEU A 151 -8.86 -0.08 -10.64
CA LEU A 151 -9.46 -1.25 -11.29
C LEU A 151 -10.98 -1.13 -11.51
N GLY A 152 -11.59 0.02 -11.24
CA GLY A 152 -13.01 0.29 -11.54
C GLY A 152 -13.98 -0.15 -10.44
N TYR A 153 -13.50 -0.46 -9.23
CA TYR A 153 -14.31 -0.85 -8.07
C TYR A 153 -14.58 0.32 -7.11
N GLY A 154 -14.25 1.55 -7.50
CA GLY A 154 -14.33 2.74 -6.64
C GLY A 154 -15.71 2.99 -6.01
N GLU A 155 -16.78 3.00 -6.81
CA GLU A 155 -18.16 3.19 -6.30
C GLU A 155 -18.56 2.08 -5.32
N ARG A 156 -18.23 0.83 -5.64
CA ARG A 156 -18.53 -0.31 -4.78
C ARG A 156 -17.76 -0.25 -3.46
N LEU A 157 -16.51 0.19 -3.50
CA LEU A 157 -15.70 0.42 -2.30
C LEU A 157 -16.30 1.57 -1.47
N LEU A 158 -16.72 2.66 -2.11
CA LEU A 158 -17.33 3.79 -1.43
C LEU A 158 -18.57 3.36 -0.62
N GLU A 159 -19.43 2.51 -1.16
CA GLU A 159 -20.59 1.94 -0.43
C GLU A 159 -20.18 1.24 0.88
N VAL A 160 -19.01 0.62 0.93
CA VAL A 160 -18.50 -0.07 2.11
C VAL A 160 -18.10 0.95 3.20
N PHE A 161 -17.51 2.08 2.80
CA PHE A 161 -17.07 3.14 3.71
C PHE A 161 -18.19 4.12 4.10
N GLU A 162 -19.23 4.27 3.30
CA GLU A 162 -20.36 5.18 3.57
C GLU A 162 -21.23 4.75 4.77
N ASN A 163 -21.01 3.56 5.33
CA ASN A 163 -21.75 3.07 6.49
C ASN A 163 -21.63 4.05 7.68
N PRO A 164 -22.75 4.65 8.15
CA PRO A 164 -22.73 5.65 9.22
C PRO A 164 -22.18 5.14 10.56
N LYS A 165 -22.11 3.81 10.74
CA LYS A 165 -21.53 3.20 11.95
C LYS A 165 -20.01 3.39 12.04
N PHE A 166 -19.32 3.57 10.91
CA PHE A 166 -17.86 3.52 10.86
C PHE A 166 -17.21 4.65 10.06
N ASN A 167 -17.95 5.39 9.22
CA ASN A 167 -17.40 6.42 8.34
C ASN A 167 -16.48 7.45 9.04
N TYR A 168 -16.77 7.82 10.29
CA TYR A 168 -15.95 8.72 11.09
C TYR A 168 -14.64 8.07 11.58
N LYS A 169 -14.63 6.74 11.79
CA LYS A 169 -13.43 5.98 12.22
C LYS A 169 -12.40 5.83 11.10
N VAL A 170 -12.88 5.76 9.86
CA VAL A 170 -12.06 5.63 8.65
C VAL A 170 -11.82 6.98 7.97
N SER A 171 -12.20 8.09 8.60
CA SER A 171 -11.84 9.42 8.13
C SER A 171 -10.40 9.73 8.54
N PRO A 172 -9.57 10.36 7.68
CA PRO A 172 -9.93 11.00 6.41
C PRO A 172 -9.92 10.10 5.15
N LEU A 173 -9.54 8.82 5.22
CA LEU A 173 -9.48 7.94 4.04
C LEU A 173 -10.82 7.84 3.29
N TYR A 174 -11.94 7.68 4.02
CA TYR A 174 -13.29 7.69 3.42
C TYR A 174 -13.54 8.93 2.56
N ILE A 175 -13.16 10.10 3.06
CA ILE A 175 -13.34 11.38 2.35
C ILE A 175 -12.55 11.37 1.04
N VAL A 176 -11.31 10.87 1.09
CA VAL A 176 -10.44 10.80 -0.09
C VAL A 176 -10.97 9.81 -1.13
N ILE A 177 -11.46 8.64 -0.70
CA ILE A 177 -12.14 7.67 -1.60
C ILE A 177 -13.32 8.36 -2.30
N LYS A 178 -14.17 9.04 -1.53
CA LYS A 178 -15.33 9.77 -2.07
C LYS A 178 -14.92 10.82 -3.11
N VAL A 179 -13.88 11.60 -2.81
CA VAL A 179 -13.34 12.64 -3.70
C VAL A 179 -12.82 12.06 -5.01
N LEU A 180 -12.08 10.96 -4.94
CA LEU A 180 -11.52 10.28 -6.12
C LEU A 180 -12.62 9.66 -6.98
N VAL A 181 -13.61 9.01 -6.37
CA VAL A 181 -14.74 8.39 -7.08
C VAL A 181 -15.58 9.43 -7.82
N TYR A 182 -15.90 10.55 -7.17
CA TYR A 182 -16.71 11.61 -7.78
C TYR A 182 -15.90 12.66 -8.54
N ASN A 183 -14.57 12.53 -8.61
CA ASN A 183 -13.65 13.47 -9.24
C ASN A 183 -13.88 14.93 -8.80
N ASN A 184 -13.91 15.17 -7.48
CA ASN A 184 -14.18 16.49 -6.90
C ASN A 184 -13.14 16.90 -5.83
N PRO A 185 -11.90 17.24 -6.25
CA PRO A 185 -10.79 17.54 -5.33
C PRO A 185 -11.05 18.76 -4.44
N ASP A 186 -11.81 19.75 -4.94
CA ASP A 186 -12.14 20.98 -4.20
C ASP A 186 -12.97 20.71 -2.93
N TYR A 187 -13.60 19.55 -2.83
CA TYR A 187 -14.31 19.14 -1.61
C TYR A 187 -13.35 19.06 -0.40
N ILE A 188 -12.09 18.66 -0.60
CA ILE A 188 -11.11 18.56 0.50
C ILE A 188 -10.79 19.95 1.08
N THR A 189 -10.64 20.95 0.23
CA THR A 189 -10.28 22.30 0.65
C THR A 189 -11.47 23.06 1.22
N ASN A 190 -12.68 22.84 0.68
CA ASN A 190 -13.86 23.62 1.01
C ASN A 190 -14.69 23.04 2.17
N GLU A 191 -14.82 21.71 2.25
CA GLU A 191 -15.82 21.06 3.11
C GLU A 191 -15.21 20.24 4.26
N VAL A 192 -13.92 19.87 4.16
CA VAL A 192 -13.24 19.10 5.21
C VAL A 192 -12.78 20.04 6.32
N ALA A 193 -13.05 19.64 7.56
CA ALA A 193 -12.61 20.33 8.77
C ALA A 193 -11.09 20.60 8.74
N PHE A 194 -10.66 21.74 9.26
CA PHE A 194 -9.28 22.21 9.17
C PHE A 194 -8.29 21.19 9.76
N GLU A 195 -8.69 20.52 10.84
CA GLU A 195 -7.88 19.55 11.59
C GLU A 195 -7.61 18.26 10.80
N ALA A 196 -8.52 17.87 9.88
CA ALA A 196 -8.38 16.67 9.07
C ALA A 196 -7.87 16.96 7.64
N ARG A 197 -7.89 18.22 7.22
CA ARG A 197 -7.61 18.63 5.84
C ARG A 197 -6.20 18.31 5.38
N ALA A 198 -5.19 18.58 6.21
CA ALA A 198 -3.79 18.34 5.85
C ALA A 198 -3.54 16.85 5.56
N VAL A 199 -4.04 15.98 6.45
CA VAL A 199 -3.96 14.52 6.29
C VAL A 199 -4.72 14.05 5.06
N ALA A 200 -5.93 14.58 4.82
CA ALA A 200 -6.72 14.26 3.63
C ALA A 200 -6.00 14.63 2.32
N LEU A 201 -5.34 15.79 2.27
CA LEU A 201 -4.57 16.23 1.11
C LEU A 201 -3.35 15.33 0.84
N GLU A 202 -2.65 14.92 1.90
CA GLU A 202 -1.52 13.99 1.78
C GLU A 202 -1.97 12.62 1.24
N LEU A 203 -3.04 12.07 1.81
CA LEU A 203 -3.65 10.83 1.34
C LEU A 203 -4.09 10.94 -0.12
N TYR A 204 -4.78 12.03 -0.47
CA TYR A 204 -5.24 12.28 -1.84
C TYR A 204 -4.08 12.30 -2.83
N LYS A 205 -2.97 12.98 -2.49
CA LYS A 205 -1.77 12.99 -3.32
C LYS A 205 -1.23 11.57 -3.52
N LYS A 206 -0.99 10.82 -2.43
CA LYS A 206 -0.46 9.44 -2.50
C LYS A 206 -1.33 8.50 -3.33
N MET A 207 -2.65 8.55 -3.13
CA MET A 207 -3.59 7.72 -3.88
C MET A 207 -3.65 8.11 -5.35
N THR A 208 -3.64 9.41 -5.67
CA THR A 208 -3.62 9.90 -7.06
C THR A 208 -2.34 9.47 -7.78
N ASP A 209 -1.19 9.61 -7.13
CA ASP A 209 0.09 9.17 -7.67
C ASP A 209 0.07 7.66 -7.97
N TYR A 210 -0.48 6.84 -7.07
CA TYR A 210 -0.64 5.39 -7.30
C TYR A 210 -1.59 5.08 -8.48
N ILE A 211 -2.72 5.78 -8.58
CA ILE A 211 -3.72 5.56 -9.65
C ILE A 211 -3.14 5.91 -11.03
N SER A 212 -2.29 6.95 -11.09
CA SER A 212 -1.72 7.46 -12.34
C SER A 212 -0.58 6.62 -12.95
N LYS A 213 0.06 5.77 -12.15
CA LYS A 213 1.16 4.88 -12.57
C LYS A 213 0.63 3.61 -13.22
#